data_AF-A0A3C0R5T7-F1
#
_entry.id   AF-A0A3C0R5T7-F1
#
_cell.length_a   1.000
_cell.length_b   1.000
_cell.length_c   1.000
_cell.angle_alpha   90.00
_cell.angle_beta   90.00
_cell.angle_gamma   90.00
#
_symmetry.space_group_name_H-M   'P 1'
#
loop_
_entity.id
_entity.type
_entity.pdbx_description
1 polymer ?
#
loop_
_entity_poly.entity_id
_entity_poly.type
_entity_poly.pdbx_seq_one_letter_code
_entity_poly.pdbx_strand_id
1 'polypeptide(L)'
;MAENRDFQIVATEQTGARKQSLAKADPTATPFKVVIDPKLRLDLRRALIDLIDYHDDALAEHFAEGKLALESYKEYIELFARSLKETMESREGVSYLLRSVGFDVRPEEINLNPELRWKKGPGAFGSSLL
;
A
#
# COMPACT_ATOMS: atom_id res chain seq x y z
N MET A 1 -4.09 55.75 -6.71
CA MET A 1 -5.12 55.37 -7.70
C MET A 1 -4.65 54.06 -8.32
N ALA A 2 -5.37 52.97 -8.08
CA ALA A 2 -4.99 51.64 -8.56
C ALA A 2 -5.46 51.47 -10.01
N GLU A 3 -4.53 51.27 -10.94
CA GLU A 3 -4.86 50.85 -12.30
C GLU A 3 -5.15 49.35 -12.30
N ASN A 4 -6.42 49.02 -12.51
CA ASN A 4 -6.94 47.67 -12.65
C ASN A 4 -6.53 47.14 -14.04
N ARG A 5 -5.64 46.15 -14.09
CA ARG A 5 -5.34 45.41 -15.32
C ARG A 5 -6.30 44.23 -15.41
N ASP A 6 -7.44 44.47 -16.05
CA ASP A 6 -8.39 43.43 -16.42
C ASP A 6 -7.74 42.45 -17.39
N PHE A 7 -7.47 41.23 -16.92
CA PHE A 7 -7.09 40.12 -17.79
C PHE A 7 -8.36 39.56 -18.43
N GLN A 8 -8.52 39.87 -19.72
CA GLN A 8 -9.59 39.36 -20.57
C GLN A 8 -9.41 37.84 -20.75
N ILE A 9 -10.19 37.04 -20.02
CA ILE A 9 -10.28 35.60 -20.25
C ILE A 9 -10.99 35.41 -21.59
N VAL A 10 -10.24 34.95 -22.59
CA VAL A 10 -10.81 34.49 -23.86
C VAL A 10 -11.68 33.27 -23.55
N ALA A 11 -12.98 33.49 -23.44
CA ALA A 11 -13.97 32.43 -23.40
C ALA A 11 -13.97 31.74 -24.76
N THR A 12 -13.26 30.63 -24.88
CA THR A 12 -13.48 29.70 -25.99
C THR A 12 -14.82 29.03 -25.72
N GLU A 13 -15.86 29.52 -26.37
CA GLU A 13 -17.13 28.80 -26.48
C GLU A 13 -16.88 27.46 -27.16
N GLN A 14 -16.78 26.40 -26.35
CA GLN A 14 -17.06 25.04 -26.77
C GLN A 14 -18.15 24.51 -25.84
N THR A 15 -19.37 24.91 -26.17
CA THR A 15 -20.61 24.19 -25.86
C THR A 15 -20.43 22.69 -26.08
N GLY A 16 -20.60 21.91 -25.02
CA GLY A 16 -20.67 20.46 -25.09
C GLY A 16 -19.90 19.82 -23.95
N ALA A 17 -20.62 19.38 -22.93
CA ALA A 17 -20.11 18.61 -21.80
C ALA A 17 -19.06 17.59 -22.24
N ARG A 18 -17.78 17.85 -21.92
CA ARG A 18 -16.81 16.77 -21.74
C ARG A 18 -17.20 16.03 -20.46
N LYS A 19 -18.25 15.22 -20.57
CA LYS A 19 -18.23 13.91 -19.92
C LYS A 19 -16.87 13.37 -20.28
N GLN A 20 -15.98 13.21 -19.29
CA GLN A 20 -14.91 12.24 -19.43
C GLN A 20 -15.61 10.97 -19.86
N SER A 21 -15.58 10.67 -21.15
CA SER A 21 -16.05 9.40 -21.66
C SER A 21 -15.09 8.43 -21.01
N LEU A 22 -15.55 7.85 -19.89
CA LEU A 22 -15.00 6.63 -19.33
C LEU A 22 -14.75 5.76 -20.56
N ALA A 23 -13.47 5.59 -20.90
CA ALA A 23 -13.09 4.73 -22.02
C ALA A 23 -13.88 3.44 -21.86
N LYS A 24 -14.56 2.98 -22.91
CA LYS A 24 -15.40 1.78 -22.87
C LYS A 24 -14.66 0.74 -22.05
N ALA A 25 -15.24 0.34 -20.92
CA ALA A 25 -14.65 -0.64 -20.03
C ALA A 25 -14.31 -1.87 -20.88
N ASP A 26 -13.02 -2.15 -21.01
CA ASP A 26 -12.54 -3.32 -21.75
C ASP A 26 -13.23 -4.53 -21.10
N PRO A 27 -14.07 -5.28 -21.84
CA PRO A 27 -14.80 -6.42 -21.28
C PRO A 27 -13.85 -7.56 -20.87
N THR A 28 -12.57 -7.48 -21.24
CA THR A 28 -11.50 -8.37 -20.80
C THR A 28 -10.59 -7.77 -19.72
N ALA A 29 -10.84 -6.52 -19.29
CA ALA A 29 -10.18 -5.95 -18.13
C ALA A 29 -10.65 -6.69 -16.88
N THR A 30 -9.88 -7.70 -16.49
CA THR A 30 -9.98 -8.24 -15.15
C THR A 30 -9.66 -7.11 -14.17
N PRO A 31 -10.28 -7.05 -12.98
CA PRO A 31 -9.91 -6.08 -11.94
C PRO A 31 -8.43 -6.16 -11.54
N PHE A 32 -7.73 -7.24 -11.93
CA PHE A 32 -6.29 -7.43 -11.73
C PHE A 32 -5.41 -6.80 -12.82
N LYS A 33 -5.98 -6.40 -13.97
CA LYS A 33 -5.33 -5.50 -14.94
C LYS A 33 -5.34 -4.05 -14.45
N VAL A 34 -6.03 -3.74 -13.34
CA VAL A 34 -5.82 -2.51 -12.60
C VAL A 34 -4.44 -2.60 -11.99
N VAL A 35 -3.47 -1.96 -12.68
CA VAL A 35 -2.19 -1.57 -12.11
C VAL A 35 -2.49 -1.00 -10.73
N ILE A 36 -1.97 -1.65 -9.66
CA ILE A 36 -2.08 -1.13 -8.29
C ILE A 36 -1.77 0.36 -8.36
N ASP A 37 -2.70 1.20 -7.89
CA ASP A 37 -2.61 2.66 -8.00
C ASP A 37 -1.18 3.11 -7.66
N PRO A 38 -0.46 3.79 -8.58
CA PRO A 38 0.91 4.22 -8.35
C PRO A 38 1.09 5.03 -7.07
N LYS A 39 0.10 5.84 -6.69
CA LYS A 39 0.09 6.59 -5.43
C LYS A 39 -0.01 5.65 -4.24
N LEU A 40 -0.93 4.69 -4.27
CA LEU A 40 -1.07 3.67 -3.22
C LEU A 40 0.22 2.86 -3.04
N ARG A 41 0.89 2.49 -4.13
CA ARG A 41 2.20 1.81 -4.07
C ARG A 41 3.28 2.66 -3.41
N LEU A 42 3.31 3.96 -3.71
CA LEU A 42 4.27 4.89 -3.13
C LEU A 42 4.00 5.09 -1.64
N ASP A 43 2.73 5.27 -1.26
CA ASP A 43 2.32 5.48 0.12
C ASP A 43 2.59 4.20 0.94
N LEU A 44 2.33 3.01 0.39
CA LEU A 44 2.69 1.74 1.04
C LEU A 44 4.20 1.62 1.25
N ARG A 45 5.01 1.99 0.26
CA ARG A 45 6.48 1.94 0.37
C ARG A 45 6.96 2.84 1.49
N ARG A 46 6.42 4.06 1.60
CA ARG A 46 6.76 5.01 2.66
C ARG A 46 6.42 4.43 4.03
N ALA A 47 5.20 3.91 4.19
CA ALA A 47 4.78 3.31 5.45
C ALA A 47 5.64 2.11 5.87
N LEU A 48 6.13 1.31 4.91
CA LEU A 48 7.06 0.22 5.19
C LEU A 48 8.44 0.74 5.65
N ILE A 49 8.94 1.83 5.06
CA ILE A 49 10.18 2.47 5.49
C ILE A 49 10.02 3.05 6.89
N ASP A 50 8.93 3.79 7.13
CA ASP A 50 8.64 4.37 8.45
C ASP A 50 8.54 3.29 9.54
N LEU A 51 7.98 2.12 9.20
CA LEU A 51 7.93 0.98 10.10
C LEU A 51 9.33 0.42 10.39
N ILE A 52 10.18 0.26 9.38
CA ILE A 52 11.57 -0.19 9.52
C ILE A 52 12.33 0.77 10.45
N ASP A 53 12.25 2.07 10.19
CA ASP A 53 12.92 3.11 10.97
C ASP A 53 12.45 3.09 12.43
N TYR A 54 11.14 2.94 12.66
CA TYR A 54 10.59 2.80 14.02
C TYR A 54 11.16 1.59 14.78
N HIS A 55 11.29 0.44 14.12
CA HIS A 55 11.88 -0.75 14.77
C HIS A 55 13.37 -0.55 15.05
N ASP A 56 14.11 0.13 14.17
CA ASP A 56 15.53 0.43 14.34
C ASP A 56 15.74 1.34 15.57
N ASP A 57 14.98 2.44 15.62
CA ASP A 57 15.01 3.40 16.72
C ASP A 57 14.63 2.74 18.06
N ALA A 58 13.59 1.90 18.08
CA ALA A 58 13.15 1.22 19.31
C ALA A 58 14.19 0.23 19.84
N LEU A 59 14.87 -0.52 18.95
CA LEU A 59 15.96 -1.41 19.37
C LEU A 59 17.16 -0.61 19.90
N ALA A 60 17.52 0.48 19.22
CA ALA A 60 18.59 1.36 19.66
C ALA A 60 18.30 1.97 21.05
N GLU A 61 17.06 2.40 21.30
CA GLU A 61 16.61 2.90 22.60
C GLU A 61 16.72 1.83 23.68
N HIS A 62 16.21 0.62 23.45
CA HIS A 62 16.29 -0.48 24.42
C HIS A 62 17.73 -0.88 24.76
N PHE A 63 18.65 -0.81 23.79
CA PHE A 63 20.07 -1.02 24.04
C PHE A 63 20.67 0.13 24.86
N ALA A 64 20.38 1.39 24.51
CA ALA A 64 20.87 2.57 25.23
C ALA A 64 20.39 2.62 26.69
N GLU A 65 19.16 2.17 26.96
CA GLU A 65 18.59 2.07 28.30
C GLU A 65 19.11 0.87 29.10
N GLY A 66 19.94 0.00 28.50
CA GLY A 66 20.43 -1.23 29.12
C GLY A 66 19.36 -2.32 29.31
N LYS A 67 18.18 -2.17 28.69
CA LYS A 67 17.12 -3.19 28.67
C LYS A 67 17.45 -4.35 27.73
N LEU A 68 18.33 -4.11 26.76
CA LEU A 68 18.84 -5.09 25.82
C LEU A 68 20.36 -5.15 25.92
N ALA A 69 20.90 -6.35 26.13
CA ALA A 69 22.33 -6.61 26.02
C ALA A 69 22.60 -7.23 24.64
N LEU A 70 23.49 -6.62 23.87
CA LEU A 70 23.93 -7.13 22.58
C LEU A 70 25.43 -7.37 22.62
N GLU A 71 25.85 -8.58 22.26
CA GLU A 71 27.26 -8.95 22.21
C GLU A 71 27.86 -8.68 20.83
N SER A 72 27.03 -8.49 19.80
CA SER A 72 27.48 -8.17 18.44
C SER A 72 26.41 -7.52 17.57
N TYR A 73 26.85 -6.89 16.47
CA TYR A 73 25.95 -6.36 15.43
C TYR A 73 25.16 -7.46 14.70
N LYS A 74 25.63 -8.71 14.73
CA LYS A 74 24.87 -9.86 14.21
C LYS A 74 23.58 -10.06 15.00
N GLU A 75 23.67 -10.04 16.33
CA GLU A 75 22.50 -10.22 17.22
C GLU A 75 21.49 -9.09 17.05
N TYR A 76 21.98 -7.86 16.86
CA TYR A 76 21.14 -6.72 16.51
C TYR A 76 20.27 -7.00 15.28
N ILE A 77 20.91 -7.41 14.17
CA ILE A 77 20.21 -7.70 12.91
C ILE A 77 19.21 -8.85 13.09
N GLU A 78 19.57 -9.90 13.84
CA GLU A 78 18.69 -11.04 14.10
C GLU A 78 17.43 -10.64 14.87
N LEU A 79 17.57 -9.81 15.91
CA LEU A 79 16.46 -9.30 16.70
C LEU A 79 15.58 -8.34 15.90
N PHE A 80 16.20 -7.42 15.16
CA PHE A 80 15.51 -6.49 14.28
C PHE A 80 14.67 -7.24 13.23
N ALA A 81 15.28 -8.19 12.52
CA ALA A 81 14.59 -8.98 11.49
C ALA A 81 13.45 -9.81 12.07
N ARG A 82 13.63 -10.39 13.28
CA ARG A 82 12.58 -11.13 13.99
C ARG A 82 11.42 -10.21 14.36
N SER A 83 11.70 -9.06 14.96
CA SER A 83 10.69 -8.09 15.40
C SER A 83 9.84 -7.58 14.23
N LEU A 84 10.48 -7.28 13.10
CA LEU A 84 9.77 -6.91 11.86
C LEU A 84 8.90 -8.05 11.35
N LYS A 85 9.42 -9.27 11.29
CA LYS A 85 8.66 -10.44 10.83
C LYS A 85 7.42 -10.68 11.68
N GLU A 86 7.57 -10.67 13.01
CA GLU A 86 6.46 -10.85 13.96
C GLU A 86 5.38 -9.77 13.77
N THR A 87 5.78 -8.52 13.58
CA THR A 87 4.86 -7.42 13.29
C THR A 87 4.11 -7.64 11.98
N MET A 88 4.81 -8.01 10.92
CA MET A 88 4.23 -8.24 9.59
C MET A 88 3.37 -9.51 9.49
N GLU A 89 3.58 -10.48 10.40
CA GLU A 89 2.75 -11.68 10.53
C GLU A 89 1.51 -11.46 11.41
N SER A 90 1.37 -10.29 12.05
CA SER A 90 0.22 -9.94 12.89
C SER A 90 -0.88 -9.22 12.11
N ARG A 91 -2.13 -9.34 12.58
CA ARG A 91 -3.26 -8.59 11.99
C ARG A 91 -3.09 -7.09 12.24
N GLU A 92 -2.55 -6.74 13.39
CA GLU A 92 -2.30 -5.39 13.85
C GLU A 92 -1.30 -4.67 12.94
N GLY A 93 -0.17 -5.32 12.63
CA GLY A 93 0.83 -4.78 11.71
C GLY A 93 0.28 -4.60 10.29
N VAL A 94 -0.52 -5.55 9.80
CA VAL A 94 -1.19 -5.40 8.50
C VAL A 94 -2.25 -4.29 8.54
N SER A 95 -2.99 -4.14 9.64
CA SER A 95 -3.98 -3.06 9.83
C SER A 95 -3.31 -1.69 9.80
N TYR A 96 -2.15 -1.56 10.43
CA TYR A 96 -1.33 -0.34 10.39
C TYR A 96 -0.97 0.04 8.95
N LEU A 97 -0.50 -0.90 8.14
CA LEU A 97 -0.16 -0.65 6.73
C LEU A 97 -1.38 -0.36 5.86
N LEU A 98 -2.53 -0.96 6.15
CA LEU A 98 -3.78 -0.66 5.45
C LEU A 98 -4.23 0.77 5.74
N ARG A 99 -4.13 1.19 7.00
CA ARG A 99 -4.49 2.56 7.43
C ARG A 99 -3.58 3.61 6.82
N SER A 100 -2.27 3.34 6.73
CA SER A 100 -1.30 4.29 6.15
C SER A 100 -1.55 4.59 4.67
N VAL A 101 -2.24 3.69 3.96
CA VAL A 101 -2.65 3.90 2.57
C VAL A 101 -4.15 4.23 2.41
N GLY A 102 -4.85 4.52 3.50
CA GLY A 102 -6.22 5.03 3.50
C GLY A 102 -7.33 3.99 3.62
N PHE A 103 -7.02 2.73 3.96
CA PHE A 103 -8.04 1.73 4.29
C PHE A 103 -8.25 1.64 5.80
N ASP A 104 -9.48 1.86 6.26
CA ASP A 104 -9.86 1.61 7.64
C ASP A 104 -10.49 0.22 7.77
N VAL A 105 -9.67 -0.77 8.13
CA VAL A 105 -10.08 -2.17 8.29
C VAL A 105 -9.70 -2.62 9.69
N ARG A 106 -10.69 -3.18 10.41
CA ARG A 106 -10.47 -3.70 11.75
C ARG A 106 -9.55 -4.93 11.70
N PRO A 107 -8.63 -5.11 12.67
CA PRO A 107 -7.69 -6.24 12.66
C PRO A 107 -8.36 -7.60 12.50
N GLU A 108 -9.52 -7.82 13.12
CA GLU A 108 -10.25 -9.10 13.08
C GLU A 108 -10.71 -9.50 11.68
N GLU A 109 -10.87 -8.52 10.78
CA GLU A 109 -11.27 -8.72 9.39
C GLU A 109 -10.07 -9.06 8.48
N ILE A 110 -8.84 -8.93 8.99
CA ILE A 110 -7.63 -9.19 8.24
C ILE A 110 -7.38 -10.69 8.16
N ASN A 111 -7.35 -11.15 6.92
CA ASN A 111 -7.01 -12.53 6.58
C ASN A 111 -5.49 -12.64 6.32
N LEU A 112 -4.80 -13.31 7.23
CA LEU A 112 -3.36 -13.61 7.14
C LEU A 112 -3.05 -14.89 6.34
N ASN A 113 -4.05 -15.66 5.91
CA ASN A 113 -3.86 -16.92 5.21
C ASN A 113 -3.98 -16.69 3.69
N PRO A 114 -2.85 -16.59 2.94
CA PRO A 114 -2.87 -16.29 1.51
C PRO A 114 -3.56 -17.39 0.68
N GLU A 115 -3.48 -18.65 1.15
CA GLU A 115 -4.10 -19.81 0.51
C GLU A 115 -5.62 -19.68 0.35
N LEU A 116 -6.29 -18.95 1.26
CA LEU A 116 -7.73 -18.68 1.17
C LEU A 116 -8.09 -17.72 0.02
N ARG A 117 -7.11 -17.00 -0.52
CA ARG A 117 -7.29 -16.03 -1.63
C ARG A 117 -6.84 -16.57 -2.97
N TRP A 118 -6.04 -17.64 -3.00
CA TRP A 118 -5.66 -18.32 -4.23
C TRP A 118 -6.85 -19.11 -4.76
N LYS A 119 -7.79 -18.42 -5.42
CA LYS A 119 -8.72 -19.11 -6.31
C LYS A 119 -7.85 -19.76 -7.38
N LYS A 120 -7.87 -21.10 -7.50
CA LYS A 120 -7.45 -21.77 -8.73
C LYS A 120 -8.10 -20.97 -9.86
N GLY A 121 -7.29 -20.28 -10.67
CA GLY A 121 -7.81 -19.62 -11.86
C GLY A 121 -8.61 -20.65 -12.66
N PRO A 122 -9.55 -20.25 -13.54
CA PRO A 122 -10.15 -21.21 -14.45
C PRO A 122 -9.00 -22.01 -15.07
N GLY A 123 -8.91 -23.30 -14.70
CA GLY A 123 -7.91 -24.18 -15.27
C GLY A 123 -8.04 -24.02 -16.78
N ALA A 124 -6.91 -23.92 -17.49
CA ALA A 124 -6.90 -23.72 -18.93
C ALA A 124 -8.04 -24.52 -19.54
N PHE A 125 -9.03 -23.82 -20.11
CA PHE A 125 -10.14 -24.43 -20.81
C PHE A 125 -9.53 -25.42 -21.82
N GLY A 126 -9.70 -26.72 -21.59
CA GLY A 126 -9.11 -27.71 -22.50
C GLY A 126 -8.82 -29.11 -21.95
N SER A 127 -9.48 -29.59 -20.89
CA SER A 127 -9.44 -31.02 -20.55
C SER A 127 -10.79 -31.52 -20.06
N SER A 128 -11.82 -31.32 -20.89
CA SER A 128 -12.89 -32.29 -20.97
C SER A 128 -13.59 -32.14 -22.30
N LEU A 129 -13.85 -33.29 -22.94
CA LEU A 129 -14.41 -33.49 -24.27
C LEU A 129 -13.41 -33.42 -25.43
N LEU A 130 -12.55 -34.45 -25.51
CA LEU A 130 -12.63 -35.51 -26.53
C LEU A 130 -11.88 -36.75 -26.03
#